data_AF-A0A537KNK6-F1
#
_entry.id   AF-A0A537KNK6-F1
#
_cell.length_a   1.000
_cell.length_b   1.000
_cell.length_c   1.000
_cell.angle_alpha   90.00
_cell.angle_beta   90.00
_cell.angle_gamma   90.00
#
_symmetry.space_group_name_H-M   'P 1'
#
loop_
_entity.id
_entity.type
_entity.pdbx_description
1 polymer ?
#
loop_
_entity_poly.entity_id
_entity_poly.type
_entity_poly.pdbx_seq_one_letter_code
_entity_poly.pdbx_strand_id
1 'polypeptide(L)'
;MGVGVCHSGRGSSDGAHGVGSLAGPLCGSRSGRAAARPSRSGVTMNQPAYPNHVREALSSGRFMLSIEVATADAIRPVLALARQIRNDPRIDAIALTDRSRSDHDHDPIVVGHRVAEVSGKMPIVHWAGKDRALTTLEADVARANALGLDTLLLVTGDKVRQQPADRPVRYLDSVNALYAARRRAPELLLAAAVSPFKYREEELINQYLKAAKKLRAGANLLMSQIGWDPRKFEELRWFLERRGYRAPLVAELLLLTPARSRRIRRIGLPGVTITDGLAQRLEEEASSPDGGRAAAFRRLALQMTSLRDLGYAGAQVSGLETYTGIMHLLDDIETVIREYPTSEARRRAWLELLMLKDGRTAQVAPAGGVDLRASARVEPAAPNPGRGGPRTGERARFRVMDLIDHLLFQEGSFGARALAPALRRLDARSGPGALLLRLERVIKEPLVGCQSCGFCRLPHTAYVCPETCPKGLANGPCGGTKDNVCEFGDRECIHNQIYRVSKQAGLLANLEEVLMPPVPEAAWGSCSWVTHFQGEGPKVKRLPAPGTQGKPSDASQSL
;
A
#
# COMPACT_ATOMS: atom_id res chain seq x y z
N MET A 1 -23.23 34.25 -36.04
CA MET A 1 -24.23 35.11 -36.69
C MET A 1 -25.09 35.74 -35.59
N GLY A 2 -25.20 37.09 -35.58
CA GLY A 2 -26.25 37.91 -34.92
C GLY A 2 -26.42 37.76 -33.40
N VAL A 3 -25.80 38.56 -32.51
CA VAL A 3 -26.08 39.96 -32.11
C VAL A 3 -27.34 40.14 -31.24
N GLY A 4 -27.12 40.68 -30.03
CA GLY A 4 -28.15 41.19 -29.12
C GLY A 4 -27.52 41.87 -27.90
N VAL A 5 -27.26 43.17 -28.03
CA VAL A 5 -26.64 44.09 -27.05
C VAL A 5 -27.72 44.79 -26.23
N CYS A 6 -27.47 45.05 -24.95
CA CYS A 6 -27.94 46.27 -24.24
C CYS A 6 -26.92 46.70 -23.16
N HIS A 7 -26.29 47.86 -23.39
CA HIS A 7 -25.67 48.78 -22.41
C HIS A 7 -26.80 49.46 -21.58
N SER A 8 -26.65 50.21 -20.48
CA SER A 8 -25.64 51.04 -19.76
C SER A 8 -26.30 51.42 -18.41
N GLY A 9 -25.70 52.00 -17.36
CA GLY A 9 -24.44 52.70 -17.13
C GLY A 9 -24.20 52.82 -15.59
N ARG A 10 -22.95 52.86 -15.13
CA ARG A 10 -22.14 54.05 -14.78
C ARG A 10 -22.56 54.77 -13.48
N GLY A 11 -21.60 54.85 -12.56
CA GLY A 11 -21.60 55.72 -11.38
C GLY A 11 -20.39 55.42 -10.49
N SER A 12 -19.35 56.24 -10.65
CA SER A 12 -17.97 56.10 -10.16
C SER A 12 -17.67 56.94 -8.90
N SER A 13 -16.41 56.82 -8.43
CA SER A 13 -15.62 57.73 -7.56
C SER A 13 -15.78 57.56 -6.04
N ASP A 14 -14.79 57.79 -5.17
CA ASP A 14 -13.31 57.84 -5.20
C ASP A 14 -12.88 58.13 -3.74
N GLY A 15 -11.59 57.86 -3.42
CA GLY A 15 -10.85 58.56 -2.35
C GLY A 15 -10.82 57.85 -0.98
N ALA A 16 -9.73 57.39 -0.34
CA ALA A 16 -8.30 57.72 -0.26
C ALA A 16 -7.89 58.27 1.14
N HIS A 17 -6.81 57.67 1.67
CA HIS A 17 -5.82 58.15 2.65
C HIS A 17 -6.12 58.28 4.15
N GLY A 18 -5.14 57.80 4.95
CA GLY A 18 -4.97 58.12 6.37
C GLY A 18 -3.83 57.34 7.02
N VAL A 19 -2.60 57.84 6.91
CA VAL A 19 -1.39 57.40 7.64
C VAL A 19 -1.31 58.18 8.96
N GLY A 20 -0.90 57.55 10.07
CA GLY A 20 -0.62 58.25 11.33
C GLY A 20 0.19 57.41 12.31
N SER A 21 1.45 57.79 12.49
CA SER A 21 2.38 57.34 13.56
C SER A 21 2.50 58.47 14.58
N LEU A 22 2.63 58.14 15.89
CA LEU A 22 3.68 58.63 16.82
C LEU A 22 3.30 58.48 18.31
N ALA A 23 4.26 57.92 19.07
CA ALA A 23 4.74 58.24 20.43
C ALA A 23 3.82 58.14 21.69
N GLY A 24 4.36 57.49 22.75
CA GLY A 24 3.84 57.42 24.13
C GLY A 24 4.06 58.71 24.95
N PRO A 25 3.99 58.73 26.31
CA PRO A 25 4.75 57.81 27.18
C PRO A 25 4.17 57.48 28.60
N LEU A 26 4.99 56.77 29.41
CA LEU A 26 5.11 56.74 30.88
C LEU A 26 4.34 55.70 31.75
N CYS A 27 5.10 54.67 32.14
CA CYS A 27 5.45 54.24 33.49
C CYS A 27 4.38 54.11 34.60
N GLY A 28 4.12 52.87 35.02
CA GLY A 28 3.48 52.52 36.28
C GLY A 28 3.89 51.11 36.72
N SER A 29 4.81 51.04 37.68
CA SER A 29 5.32 49.82 38.30
C SER A 29 4.25 49.08 39.11
N ARG A 30 4.17 47.74 39.01
CA ARG A 30 3.94 46.84 40.16
C ARG A 30 4.21 45.37 39.82
N SER A 31 4.89 44.74 40.77
CA SER A 31 5.35 43.36 40.89
C SER A 31 4.30 42.28 40.61
N GLY A 32 4.70 41.23 39.88
CA GLY A 32 3.96 39.98 39.77
C GLY A 32 4.85 38.87 39.21
N ARG A 33 5.03 37.79 39.98
CA ARG A 33 5.87 36.62 39.70
C ARG A 33 5.69 36.09 38.26
N ALA A 34 6.77 35.97 37.50
CA ALA A 34 6.78 35.28 36.22
C ALA A 34 6.66 33.77 36.45
N ALA A 35 5.44 33.25 36.27
CA ALA A 35 5.18 31.83 36.16
C ALA A 35 5.85 31.27 34.90
N ALA A 36 6.48 30.10 35.06
CA ALA A 36 7.11 29.35 33.99
C ALA A 36 6.15 29.14 32.80
N ARG A 37 6.63 29.41 31.58
CA ARG A 37 5.93 29.05 30.34
C ARG A 37 5.71 27.52 30.31
N PRO A 38 4.48 27.02 30.13
CA PRO A 38 4.29 25.59 29.94
C PRO A 38 4.85 25.20 28.57
N SER A 39 5.81 24.29 28.62
CA SER A 39 6.41 23.59 27.49
C SER A 39 5.44 22.56 26.90
N ARG A 40 5.47 22.43 25.57
CA ARG A 40 5.01 21.28 24.75
C ARG A 40 3.55 20.87 24.90
N SER A 41 2.70 21.38 24.00
CA SER A 41 1.47 20.69 23.60
C SER A 41 1.82 19.40 22.88
N GLY A 42 1.98 18.32 23.64
CA GLY A 42 1.66 17.00 23.12
C GLY A 42 0.21 17.03 22.68
N VAL A 43 -0.07 16.72 21.41
CA VAL A 43 -1.43 16.46 20.96
C VAL A 43 -1.86 15.17 21.65
N THR A 44 -2.36 15.28 22.88
CA THR A 44 -3.16 14.25 23.51
C THR A 44 -4.31 13.95 22.56
N MET A 45 -4.46 12.69 22.17
CA MET A 45 -5.64 12.27 21.42
C MET A 45 -6.88 12.76 22.16
N ASN A 46 -7.77 13.48 21.47
CA ASN A 46 -9.17 13.37 21.83
C ASN A 46 -9.47 11.87 21.78
N GLN A 47 -10.08 11.30 22.84
CA GLN A 47 -10.55 9.92 22.79
C GLN A 47 -11.25 9.67 21.45
N PRO A 48 -11.07 8.50 20.82
CA PRO A 48 -11.72 8.22 19.54
C PRO A 48 -13.21 8.54 19.65
N ALA A 49 -13.71 9.38 18.75
CA ALA A 49 -15.06 9.91 18.84
C ALA A 49 -16.15 8.82 18.72
N TYR A 50 -15.76 7.62 18.29
CA TYR A 50 -16.63 6.48 18.03
C TYR A 50 -15.97 5.18 18.53
N PRO A 51 -16.76 4.20 19.00
CA PRO A 51 -16.28 2.86 19.29
C PRO A 51 -15.52 2.25 18.11
N ASN A 52 -14.33 1.71 18.39
CA ASN A 52 -13.54 1.01 17.38
C ASN A 52 -13.69 -0.50 17.53
N HIS A 53 -14.79 -1.02 16.97
CA HIS A 53 -15.10 -2.45 16.99
C HIS A 53 -14.04 -3.32 16.29
N VAL A 54 -13.29 -2.77 15.33
CA VAL A 54 -12.14 -3.48 14.73
C VAL A 54 -11.08 -3.73 15.79
N ARG A 55 -10.69 -2.69 16.53
CA ARG A 55 -9.70 -2.81 17.62
C ARG A 55 -10.20 -3.74 18.74
N GLU A 56 -11.46 -3.65 19.11
CA GLU A 56 -12.10 -4.54 20.09
C GLU A 56 -12.07 -6.01 19.63
N ALA A 57 -12.43 -6.28 18.38
CA ALA A 57 -12.42 -7.62 17.82
C ALA A 57 -11.00 -8.21 17.80
N LEU A 58 -10.03 -7.43 17.32
CA LEU A 58 -8.62 -7.84 17.27
C LEU A 58 -8.04 -8.14 18.67
N SER A 59 -8.39 -7.33 19.67
CA SER A 59 -7.88 -7.49 21.04
C SER A 59 -8.57 -8.62 21.83
N SER A 60 -9.86 -8.86 21.57
CA SER A 60 -10.63 -9.95 22.20
C SER A 60 -10.48 -11.30 21.49
N GLY A 61 -9.81 -11.34 20.33
CA GLY A 61 -9.72 -12.55 19.50
C GLY A 61 -11.04 -12.92 18.80
N ARG A 62 -12.01 -12.01 18.74
CA ARG A 62 -13.26 -12.19 18.00
C ARG A 62 -13.01 -11.98 16.51
N PHE A 63 -13.58 -12.84 15.68
CA PHE A 63 -13.50 -12.71 14.22
C PHE A 63 -14.24 -11.45 13.76
N MET A 64 -13.52 -10.51 13.13
CA MET A 64 -14.10 -9.27 12.64
C MET A 64 -14.65 -9.38 11.21
N LEU A 65 -15.70 -8.61 10.93
CA LEU A 65 -16.28 -8.46 9.60
C LEU A 65 -16.35 -6.98 9.22
N SER A 66 -15.70 -6.60 8.12
CA SER A 66 -15.91 -5.29 7.49
C SER A 66 -16.47 -5.43 6.08
N ILE A 67 -17.23 -4.42 5.64
CA ILE A 67 -17.80 -4.35 4.28
C ILE A 67 -17.08 -3.25 3.51
N GLU A 68 -16.42 -3.62 2.41
CA GLU A 68 -15.72 -2.67 1.55
C GLU A 68 -16.70 -2.01 0.55
N VAL A 69 -16.69 -0.68 0.55
CA VAL A 69 -17.49 0.15 -0.35
C VAL A 69 -16.60 1.22 -0.97
N ALA A 70 -16.80 1.47 -2.26
CA ALA A 70 -16.10 2.54 -2.95
C ALA A 70 -16.72 3.91 -2.67
N THR A 71 -15.89 4.94 -2.51
CA THR A 71 -16.33 6.34 -2.37
C THR A 71 -16.66 6.98 -3.73
N ALA A 72 -17.40 6.26 -4.56
CA ALA A 72 -17.79 6.67 -5.92
C ALA A 72 -18.69 7.91 -5.95
N ASP A 73 -19.06 8.37 -7.16
CA ASP A 73 -19.80 9.60 -7.47
C ASP A 73 -20.92 10.01 -6.48
N ALA A 74 -21.63 9.04 -5.89
CA ALA A 74 -22.63 9.30 -4.84
C ALA A 74 -22.27 8.63 -3.51
N ILE A 75 -22.22 9.43 -2.44
CA ILE A 75 -22.03 8.93 -1.06
C ILE A 75 -23.33 8.48 -0.39
N ARG A 76 -24.50 8.85 -0.94
CA ARG A 76 -25.82 8.57 -0.34
C ARG A 76 -26.07 7.07 -0.11
N PRO A 77 -25.74 6.15 -1.05
CA PRO A 77 -25.87 4.71 -0.81
C PRO A 77 -25.00 4.22 0.35
N VAL A 78 -23.76 4.73 0.45
CA VAL A 78 -22.83 4.40 1.55
C VAL A 78 -23.42 4.82 2.89
N LEU A 79 -23.97 6.03 2.99
CA LEU A 79 -24.62 6.52 4.21
C LEU A 79 -25.92 5.77 4.52
N ALA A 80 -26.66 5.29 3.52
CA ALA A 80 -27.83 4.45 3.74
C ALA A 80 -27.44 3.10 4.37
N LEU A 81 -26.41 2.45 3.82
CA LEU A 81 -25.85 1.23 4.40
C LEU A 81 -25.35 1.48 5.84
N ALA A 82 -24.62 2.57 6.06
CA ALA A 82 -24.13 2.96 7.39
C ALA A 82 -25.26 3.07 8.43
N ARG A 83 -26.43 3.61 8.06
CA ARG A 83 -27.61 3.64 8.96
C ARG A 83 -28.13 2.24 9.27
N GLN A 84 -28.21 1.38 8.25
CA GLN A 84 -28.77 0.04 8.38
C GLN A 84 -27.91 -0.85 9.29
N ILE A 85 -26.58 -0.73 9.23
CA ILE A 85 -25.67 -1.56 10.03
C ILE A 85 -25.44 -1.05 11.46
N ARG A 86 -25.93 0.16 11.81
CA ARG A 86 -25.62 0.86 13.08
C ARG A 86 -25.76 -0.05 14.30
N ASN A 87 -26.88 -0.77 14.38
CA ASN A 87 -27.22 -1.62 15.52
C ASN A 87 -26.94 -3.11 15.27
N ASP A 88 -26.32 -3.49 14.16
CA ASP A 88 -25.99 -4.90 13.88
C ASP A 88 -24.61 -5.23 14.46
N PRO A 89 -24.51 -6.01 15.56
CA PRO A 89 -23.22 -6.31 16.20
C PRO A 89 -22.35 -7.27 15.36
N ARG A 90 -22.89 -7.86 14.29
CA ARG A 90 -22.16 -8.83 13.45
C ARG A 90 -21.28 -8.15 12.39
N ILE A 91 -21.41 -6.82 12.21
CA ILE A 91 -20.66 -6.02 11.24
C ILE A 91 -19.84 -4.98 12.01
N ASP A 92 -18.51 -5.07 11.98
CA ASP A 92 -17.64 -4.22 12.80
C ASP A 92 -17.35 -2.86 12.16
N ALA A 93 -17.24 -2.80 10.83
CA ALA A 93 -16.88 -1.57 10.14
C ALA A 93 -17.34 -1.54 8.67
N ILE A 94 -17.44 -0.33 8.11
CA ILE A 94 -17.41 -0.10 6.66
C ILE A 94 -15.99 0.31 6.29
N ALA A 95 -15.43 -0.34 5.29
CA ALA A 95 -14.15 0.04 4.70
C ALA A 95 -14.39 0.90 3.46
N LEU A 96 -13.67 2.02 3.37
CA LEU A 96 -13.87 3.02 2.32
C LEU A 96 -12.63 3.09 1.44
N THR A 97 -12.77 2.71 0.17
CA THR A 97 -11.64 2.72 -0.76
C THR A 97 -11.24 4.14 -1.15
N ASP A 98 -9.96 4.35 -1.45
CA ASP A 98 -9.44 5.62 -1.96
C ASP A 98 -9.22 5.51 -3.47
N ARG A 99 -10.10 6.16 -4.23
CA ARG A 99 -9.96 6.32 -5.69
C ARG A 99 -9.79 4.98 -6.41
N SER A 100 -10.54 3.94 -6.03
CA SER A 100 -10.45 2.62 -6.67
C SER A 100 -11.33 2.51 -7.93
N ARG A 101 -12.47 3.22 -7.97
CA ARG A 101 -13.36 3.24 -9.14
C ARG A 101 -12.96 4.33 -10.11
N SER A 102 -12.67 5.52 -9.61
CA SER A 102 -12.26 6.70 -10.37
C SER A 102 -11.04 7.36 -9.73
N ASP A 103 -10.28 8.15 -10.48
CA ASP A 103 -9.26 9.05 -9.92
C ASP A 103 -9.89 10.25 -9.18
N HIS A 104 -11.21 10.46 -9.35
CA HIS A 104 -12.01 11.54 -8.78
C HIS A 104 -13.05 11.05 -7.76
N ASP A 105 -12.92 9.82 -7.24
CA ASP A 105 -13.76 9.37 -6.12
C ASP A 105 -13.66 10.37 -4.94
N HIS A 106 -14.71 10.45 -4.13
CA HIS A 106 -14.76 11.36 -2.97
C HIS A 106 -13.65 11.06 -1.97
N ASP A 107 -13.18 12.10 -1.26
CA ASP A 107 -12.17 11.97 -0.20
C ASP A 107 -12.64 10.97 0.87
N PRO A 108 -11.96 9.82 1.02
CA PRO A 108 -12.39 8.76 1.93
C PRO A 108 -12.27 9.15 3.41
N ILE A 109 -11.47 10.17 3.76
CA ILE A 109 -11.40 10.70 5.12
C ILE A 109 -12.69 11.45 5.45
N VAL A 110 -13.16 12.31 4.54
CA VAL A 110 -14.41 13.06 4.72
C VAL A 110 -15.60 12.12 4.73
N VAL A 111 -15.67 11.18 3.79
CA VAL A 111 -16.73 10.16 3.76
C VAL A 111 -16.66 9.27 5.01
N GLY A 112 -15.46 8.91 5.46
CA GLY A 112 -15.23 8.14 6.68
C GLY A 112 -15.80 8.82 7.91
N HIS A 113 -15.53 10.11 8.10
CA HIS A 113 -16.11 10.88 9.20
C HIS A 113 -17.64 10.84 9.17
N ARG A 114 -18.26 11.06 8.00
CA ARG A 114 -19.73 10.99 7.85
C ARG A 114 -20.29 9.58 8.10
N VAL A 115 -19.59 8.54 7.66
CA VAL A 115 -19.96 7.15 7.94
C VAL A 115 -19.88 6.86 9.44
N ALA A 116 -18.87 7.36 10.13
CA ALA A 116 -18.71 7.21 11.57
C ALA A 116 -19.86 7.88 12.34
N GLU A 117 -20.20 9.13 12.01
CA GLU A 117 -21.34 9.84 12.59
C GLU A 117 -22.68 9.10 12.38
N VAL A 118 -22.87 8.53 11.19
CA VAL A 118 -24.14 7.90 10.80
C VAL A 118 -24.26 6.48 11.35
N SER A 119 -23.19 5.70 11.33
CA SER A 119 -23.20 4.30 11.80
C SER A 119 -22.91 4.16 13.29
N GLY A 120 -22.29 5.15 13.92
CA GLY A 120 -21.74 5.03 15.27
C GLY A 120 -20.54 4.07 15.37
N LYS A 121 -19.98 3.63 14.23
CA LYS A 121 -18.87 2.67 14.16
C LYS A 121 -17.66 3.29 13.49
N MET A 122 -16.46 2.99 14.00
CA MET A 122 -15.21 3.41 13.36
C MET A 122 -15.06 2.76 11.97
N PRO A 123 -14.96 3.54 10.87
CA PRO A 123 -14.68 3.00 9.54
C PRO A 123 -13.22 2.60 9.40
N ILE A 124 -12.93 1.78 8.38
CA ILE A 124 -11.57 1.54 7.89
C ILE A 124 -11.35 2.46 6.68
N VAL A 125 -10.58 3.53 6.84
CA VAL A 125 -10.34 4.46 5.73
C VAL A 125 -9.12 4.02 4.95
N HIS A 126 -9.29 3.69 3.67
CA HIS A 126 -8.15 3.41 2.82
C HIS A 126 -7.49 4.74 2.43
N TRP A 127 -6.17 4.71 2.29
CA TRP A 127 -5.40 5.83 1.78
C TRP A 127 -4.41 5.32 0.73
N ALA A 128 -4.57 5.78 -0.51
CA ALA A 128 -3.75 5.39 -1.63
C ALA A 128 -2.71 6.46 -1.93
N GLY A 129 -1.42 6.07 -1.92
CA GLY A 129 -0.30 6.93 -2.28
C GLY A 129 -0.21 7.30 -3.76
N LYS A 130 -1.17 6.92 -4.59
CA LYS A 130 -1.19 7.24 -6.02
C LYS A 130 -1.32 8.75 -6.24
N ASP A 131 -0.41 9.28 -7.03
CA ASP A 131 -0.28 10.71 -7.28
C ASP A 131 -0.23 11.57 -6.01
N ARG A 132 0.42 11.07 -4.96
CA ARG A 132 0.57 11.76 -3.67
C ARG A 132 2.00 11.64 -3.17
N ALA A 133 2.42 12.67 -2.42
CA ALA A 133 3.73 12.75 -1.80
C ALA A 133 3.64 12.55 -0.27
N LEU A 134 4.81 12.52 0.38
CA LEU A 134 4.90 12.38 1.84
C LEU A 134 4.18 13.52 2.59
N THR A 135 4.28 14.76 2.10
CA THR A 135 3.61 15.93 2.67
C THR A 135 2.08 15.81 2.63
N THR A 136 1.53 15.25 1.54
CA THR A 136 0.10 14.95 1.44
C THR A 136 -0.33 13.97 2.51
N LEU A 137 0.43 12.89 2.70
CA LEU A 137 0.14 11.91 3.76
C LEU A 137 0.16 12.55 5.15
N GLU A 138 1.16 13.38 5.45
CA GLU A 138 1.28 14.01 6.78
C GLU A 138 0.08 14.92 7.07
N ALA A 139 -0.38 15.68 6.07
CA ALA A 139 -1.58 16.50 6.17
C ALA A 139 -2.84 15.62 6.35
N ASP A 140 -2.96 14.54 5.57
CA ASP A 140 -4.11 13.62 5.59
C ASP A 140 -4.21 12.86 6.92
N VAL A 141 -3.09 12.39 7.48
CA VAL A 141 -3.04 11.75 8.81
C VAL A 141 -3.43 12.75 9.90
N ALA A 142 -2.97 14.00 9.80
CA ALA A 142 -3.37 15.05 10.74
C ALA A 142 -4.89 15.34 10.65
N ARG A 143 -5.45 15.38 9.44
CA ARG A 143 -6.90 15.53 9.24
C ARG A 143 -7.70 14.36 9.79
N ALA A 144 -7.28 13.13 9.52
CA ALA A 144 -7.94 11.93 10.03
C ALA A 144 -7.98 11.93 11.57
N ASN A 145 -6.84 12.24 12.21
CA ASN A 145 -6.76 12.36 13.67
C ASN A 145 -7.64 13.49 14.23
N ALA A 146 -7.67 14.66 13.57
CA ALA A 146 -8.53 15.77 13.97
C ALA A 146 -10.02 15.46 13.87
N LEU A 147 -10.41 14.58 12.93
CA LEU A 147 -11.77 14.07 12.76
C LEU A 147 -12.08 12.86 13.64
N GLY A 148 -11.14 12.44 14.50
CA GLY A 148 -11.30 11.31 15.42
C GLY A 148 -11.28 9.94 14.73
N LEU A 149 -10.75 9.84 13.51
CA LEU A 149 -10.61 8.57 12.79
C LEU A 149 -9.35 7.83 13.23
N ASP A 150 -9.50 6.56 13.58
CA ASP A 150 -8.43 5.75 14.20
C ASP A 150 -7.85 4.67 13.27
N THR A 151 -8.64 4.17 12.30
CA THR A 151 -8.26 2.99 11.50
C THR A 151 -7.98 3.36 10.04
N LEU A 152 -6.72 3.22 9.61
CA LEU A 152 -6.29 3.50 8.24
C LEU A 152 -5.69 2.27 7.56
N LEU A 153 -6.08 1.99 6.32
CA LEU A 153 -5.38 1.04 5.44
C LEU A 153 -4.50 1.80 4.44
N LEU A 154 -3.17 1.74 4.63
CA LEU A 154 -2.23 2.46 3.75
C LEU A 154 -1.79 1.57 2.59
N VAL A 155 -2.11 1.99 1.37
CA VAL A 155 -1.78 1.28 0.13
C VAL A 155 -1.00 2.18 -0.83
N THR A 156 -0.21 1.56 -1.70
CA THR A 156 0.45 2.30 -2.80
C THR A 156 -0.58 2.82 -3.80
N GLY A 157 -1.67 2.08 -4.02
CA GLY A 157 -2.68 2.37 -5.05
C GLY A 157 -2.39 1.72 -6.40
N ASP A 158 -3.45 1.58 -7.19
CA ASP A 158 -3.40 1.07 -8.57
C ASP A 158 -2.92 2.14 -9.54
N LYS A 159 -2.57 1.73 -10.77
CA LYS A 159 -2.33 2.63 -11.89
C LYS A 159 -3.46 3.65 -12.03
N VAL A 160 -3.12 4.94 -12.01
CA VAL A 160 -4.01 6.04 -12.39
C VAL A 160 -4.62 5.79 -13.76
N ARG A 161 -5.92 6.05 -13.88
CA ARG A 161 -6.67 5.85 -15.12
C ARG A 161 -6.41 6.99 -16.09
N GLN A 162 -6.22 8.21 -15.59
CA GLN A 162 -5.90 9.39 -16.38
C GLN A 162 -4.53 9.94 -15.97
N GLN A 163 -3.59 9.99 -16.90
CA GLN A 163 -2.30 10.64 -16.64
C GLN A 163 -2.41 12.14 -16.92
N PRO A 164 -1.98 13.01 -15.98
CA PRO A 164 -1.81 14.43 -16.25
C PRO A 164 -0.86 14.64 -17.43
N ALA A 165 -1.19 15.60 -18.31
CA ALA A 165 -0.38 15.90 -19.49
C ALA A 165 0.87 16.73 -19.17
N ASP A 166 0.88 17.42 -18.04
CA ASP A 166 1.88 18.41 -17.63
C ASP A 166 3.00 17.83 -16.77
N ARG A 167 2.79 16.65 -16.16
CA ARG A 167 3.78 16.01 -15.28
C ARG A 167 3.64 14.49 -15.19
N PRO A 168 4.74 13.76 -14.91
CA PRO A 168 4.65 12.33 -14.60
C PRO A 168 3.94 12.09 -13.26
N VAL A 169 3.21 10.99 -13.18
CA VAL A 169 2.57 10.54 -11.94
C VAL A 169 3.57 9.80 -11.05
N ARG A 170 3.57 10.14 -9.76
CA ARG A 170 4.43 9.51 -8.74
C ARG A 170 3.60 8.90 -7.64
N TYR A 171 4.14 7.89 -6.98
CA TYR A 171 3.43 7.16 -5.94
C TYR A 171 4.24 7.18 -4.64
N LEU A 172 3.61 7.59 -3.54
CA LEU A 172 4.12 7.27 -2.22
C LEU A 172 3.88 5.78 -1.96
N ASP A 173 4.96 5.03 -1.77
CA ASP A 173 4.82 3.60 -1.48
C ASP A 173 4.27 3.37 -0.06
N SER A 174 3.55 2.26 0.11
CA SER A 174 2.89 1.93 1.38
C SER A 174 3.85 1.74 2.56
N VAL A 175 5.12 1.41 2.33
CA VAL A 175 6.08 1.26 3.44
C VAL A 175 6.50 2.62 3.98
N ASN A 176 6.87 3.54 3.09
CA ASN A 176 7.15 4.93 3.47
C ASN A 176 5.92 5.57 4.13
N ALA A 177 4.72 5.28 3.60
CA ALA A 177 3.49 5.78 4.19
C ALA A 177 3.26 5.27 5.63
N LEU A 178 3.41 3.97 5.86
CA LEU A 178 3.31 3.39 7.20
C LEU A 178 4.34 3.97 8.18
N TYR A 179 5.59 4.06 7.75
CA TYR A 179 6.68 4.57 8.59
C TYR A 179 6.43 6.02 9.01
N ALA A 180 5.98 6.87 8.08
CA ALA A 180 5.65 8.26 8.37
C ALA A 180 4.40 8.38 9.27
N ALA A 181 3.32 7.66 8.94
CA ALA A 181 2.07 7.69 9.69
C ALA A 181 2.27 7.23 11.14
N ARG A 182 3.01 6.13 11.37
CA ARG A 182 3.30 5.62 12.73
C ARG A 182 4.06 6.62 13.58
N ARG A 183 5.02 7.35 12.99
CA ARG A 183 5.77 8.40 13.72
C ARG A 183 4.92 9.61 14.02
N ARG A 184 4.01 9.96 13.12
CA ARG A 184 3.16 11.16 13.25
C ARG A 184 1.98 10.94 14.21
N ALA A 185 1.42 9.73 14.22
CA ALA A 185 0.28 9.33 15.03
C ALA A 185 0.47 7.89 15.54
N PRO A 186 1.22 7.70 16.65
CA PRO A 186 1.59 6.38 17.19
C PRO A 186 0.42 5.51 17.66
N GLU A 187 -0.76 6.08 17.86
CA GLU A 187 -1.92 5.36 18.40
C GLU A 187 -2.83 4.77 17.31
N LEU A 188 -2.71 5.26 16.06
CA LEU A 188 -3.57 4.80 14.96
C LEU A 188 -3.45 3.30 14.73
N LEU A 189 -4.58 2.68 14.41
CA LEU A 189 -4.64 1.32 13.91
C LEU A 189 -4.32 1.32 12.41
N LEU A 190 -3.07 1.01 12.08
CA LEU A 190 -2.56 1.01 10.71
C LEU A 190 -2.60 -0.40 10.12
N ALA A 191 -3.44 -0.60 9.11
CA ALA A 191 -3.47 -1.82 8.30
C ALA A 191 -2.58 -1.67 7.06
N ALA A 192 -2.10 -2.80 6.53
CA ALA A 192 -1.35 -2.82 5.29
C ALA A 192 -1.68 -4.02 4.40
N ALA A 193 -1.77 -3.80 3.09
CA ALA A 193 -2.10 -4.88 2.14
C ALA A 193 -0.93 -5.83 1.84
N VAL A 194 -1.22 -7.11 1.57
CA VAL A 194 -0.27 -8.12 1.08
C VAL A 194 -0.95 -8.97 -0.01
N SER A 195 -0.24 -9.34 -1.07
CA SER A 195 -0.80 -10.19 -2.14
C SER A 195 -0.20 -11.60 -2.06
N PRO A 196 -0.84 -12.57 -1.37
CA PRO A 196 -0.33 -13.94 -1.27
C PRO A 196 -0.61 -14.77 -2.53
N PHE A 197 -1.51 -14.33 -3.40
CA PHE A 197 -1.92 -15.02 -4.63
C PHE A 197 -0.92 -14.84 -5.78
N LYS A 198 0.34 -15.18 -5.50
CA LYS A 198 1.45 -15.20 -6.46
C LYS A 198 1.97 -16.63 -6.60
N TYR A 199 2.30 -16.99 -7.82
CA TYR A 199 2.62 -18.37 -8.18
C TYR A 199 4.02 -18.52 -8.78
N ARG A 200 4.77 -17.42 -8.86
CA ARG A 200 6.21 -17.39 -9.14
C ARG A 200 6.94 -17.00 -7.87
N GLU A 201 8.09 -17.62 -7.65
CA GLU A 201 8.89 -17.41 -6.44
C GLU A 201 9.26 -15.93 -6.27
N GLU A 202 9.75 -15.30 -7.33
CA GLU A 202 10.18 -13.90 -7.34
C GLU A 202 9.05 -12.90 -7.11
N GLU A 203 7.80 -13.28 -7.38
CA GLU A 203 6.64 -12.45 -7.05
C GLU A 203 6.20 -12.69 -5.61
N LEU A 204 6.07 -13.95 -5.22
CA LEU A 204 5.54 -14.37 -3.94
C LEU A 204 6.42 -13.97 -2.77
N ILE A 205 7.70 -14.34 -2.81
CA ILE A 205 8.63 -14.06 -1.71
C ILE A 205 8.82 -12.55 -1.56
N ASN A 206 8.84 -11.81 -2.67
CA ASN A 206 8.85 -10.35 -2.62
C ASN A 206 7.64 -9.75 -1.90
N GLN A 207 6.42 -10.27 -2.13
CA GLN A 207 5.23 -9.81 -1.40
C GLN A 207 5.35 -10.09 0.09
N TYR A 208 5.91 -11.24 0.46
CA TYR A 208 6.09 -11.65 1.85
C TYR A 208 7.19 -10.87 2.57
N LEU A 209 8.36 -10.67 1.94
CA LEU A 209 9.42 -9.79 2.47
C LEU A 209 8.92 -8.35 2.63
N LYS A 210 8.12 -7.85 1.67
CA LYS A 210 7.49 -6.54 1.79
C LYS A 210 6.43 -6.52 2.90
N ALA A 211 5.67 -7.59 3.12
CA ALA A 211 4.72 -7.67 4.23
C ALA A 211 5.44 -7.58 5.58
N ALA A 212 6.53 -8.32 5.76
CA ALA A 212 7.41 -8.21 6.92
C ALA A 212 7.96 -6.78 7.09
N LYS A 213 8.46 -6.17 6.00
CA LYS A 213 8.88 -4.76 5.97
C LYS A 213 7.78 -3.79 6.43
N LYS A 214 6.53 -3.99 6.01
CA LYS A 214 5.38 -3.18 6.42
C LYS A 214 5.07 -3.29 7.91
N LEU A 215 5.18 -4.49 8.48
CA LEU A 215 5.07 -4.70 9.92
C LEU A 215 6.17 -3.96 10.68
N ARG A 216 7.43 -4.09 10.23
CA ARG A 216 8.57 -3.36 10.82
C ARG A 216 8.46 -1.84 10.67
N ALA A 217 7.78 -1.36 9.63
CA ALA A 217 7.48 0.05 9.41
C ALA A 217 6.34 0.58 10.31
N GLY A 218 5.59 -0.29 10.98
CA GLY A 218 4.58 0.09 11.97
C GLY A 218 3.15 -0.31 11.64
N ALA A 219 2.90 -1.22 10.68
CA ALA A 219 1.56 -1.81 10.51
C ALA A 219 1.18 -2.67 11.73
N ASN A 220 -0.06 -2.54 12.20
CA ASN A 220 -0.62 -3.37 13.27
C ASN A 220 -1.19 -4.69 12.74
N LEU A 221 -1.74 -4.67 11.52
CA LEU A 221 -2.34 -5.85 10.88
C LEU A 221 -2.04 -5.86 9.39
N LEU A 222 -2.16 -7.06 8.80
CA LEU A 222 -2.03 -7.27 7.36
C LEU A 222 -3.38 -7.69 6.77
N MET A 223 -3.69 -7.14 5.60
CA MET A 223 -4.89 -7.48 4.83
C MET A 223 -4.49 -8.17 3.54
N SER A 224 -4.94 -9.41 3.31
CA SER A 224 -4.62 -10.09 2.04
C SER A 224 -5.36 -9.44 0.87
N GLN A 225 -4.82 -9.56 -0.35
CA GLN A 225 -5.57 -9.31 -1.58
C GLN A 225 -6.67 -10.38 -1.77
N ILE A 226 -7.61 -10.12 -2.67
CA ILE A 226 -8.64 -11.08 -3.12
C ILE A 226 -7.98 -12.30 -3.78
N GLY A 227 -8.46 -13.49 -3.42
CA GLY A 227 -8.16 -14.73 -4.13
C GLY A 227 -8.98 -15.92 -3.63
N TRP A 228 -8.81 -17.06 -4.31
CA TRP A 228 -9.61 -18.28 -4.10
C TRP A 228 -8.75 -19.53 -3.84
N ASP A 229 -7.43 -19.39 -3.69
CA ASP A 229 -6.56 -20.51 -3.31
C ASP A 229 -6.41 -20.58 -1.77
N PRO A 230 -7.08 -21.54 -1.08
CA PRO A 230 -6.95 -21.68 0.38
C PRO A 230 -5.51 -21.89 0.83
N ARG A 231 -4.68 -22.54 0.00
CA ARG A 231 -3.27 -22.81 0.31
C ARG A 231 -2.47 -21.52 0.46
N LYS A 232 -2.85 -20.45 -0.25
CA LYS A 232 -2.17 -19.15 -0.15
C LYS A 232 -2.52 -18.38 1.12
N PHE A 233 -3.71 -18.58 1.68
CA PHE A 233 -4.03 -18.04 2.99
C PHE A 233 -3.22 -18.75 4.09
N GLU A 234 -3.10 -20.08 4.00
CA GLU A 234 -2.27 -20.90 4.89
C GLU A 234 -0.78 -20.55 4.79
N GLU A 235 -0.26 -20.43 3.57
CA GLU A 235 1.14 -20.15 3.28
C GLU A 235 1.57 -18.79 3.84
N LEU A 236 0.72 -17.75 3.70
CA LEU A 236 1.00 -16.43 4.26
C LEU A 236 1.15 -16.48 5.79
N ARG A 237 0.23 -17.16 6.49
CA ARG A 237 0.32 -17.33 7.94
C ARG A 237 1.58 -18.10 8.32
N TRP A 238 1.79 -19.25 7.67
CA TRP A 238 2.94 -20.11 7.92
C TRP A 238 4.27 -19.36 7.74
N PHE A 239 4.39 -18.56 6.67
CA PHE A 239 5.60 -17.77 6.41
C PHE A 239 5.86 -16.75 7.52
N LEU A 240 4.83 -15.99 7.93
CA LEU A 240 4.96 -14.98 8.97
C LEU A 240 5.34 -15.58 10.32
N GLU A 241 4.68 -16.67 10.73
CA GLU A 241 4.94 -17.35 12.01
C GLU A 241 6.35 -17.92 12.07
N ARG A 242 6.82 -18.55 10.99
CA ARG A 242 8.20 -19.06 10.89
C ARG A 242 9.27 -17.98 10.99
N ARG A 243 8.93 -16.73 10.67
CA ARG A 243 9.81 -15.56 10.81
C ARG A 243 9.55 -14.75 12.08
N GLY A 244 8.74 -15.28 13.02
CA GLY A 244 8.48 -14.66 14.32
C GLY A 244 7.46 -13.52 14.29
N TYR A 245 6.74 -13.33 13.20
CA TYR A 245 5.68 -12.32 13.11
C TYR A 245 4.34 -12.89 13.59
N ARG A 246 3.65 -12.17 14.48
CA ARG A 246 2.34 -12.54 15.05
C ARG A 246 1.22 -11.56 14.73
N ALA A 247 1.39 -10.73 13.69
CA ALA A 247 0.39 -9.75 13.32
C ALA A 247 -0.96 -10.43 12.96
N PRO A 248 -2.09 -9.83 13.37
CA PRO A 248 -3.40 -10.25 12.88
C PRO A 248 -3.45 -10.21 11.34
N LEU A 249 -4.07 -11.23 10.75
CA LEU A 249 -4.39 -11.26 9.32
C LEU A 249 -5.89 -11.10 9.13
N VAL A 250 -6.27 -10.20 8.24
CA VAL A 250 -7.63 -10.06 7.73
C VAL A 250 -7.61 -10.42 6.24
N ALA A 251 -8.58 -11.20 5.77
CA ALA A 251 -8.65 -11.54 4.35
C ALA A 251 -9.57 -10.57 3.59
N GLU A 252 -9.12 -10.00 2.48
CA GLU A 252 -10.05 -9.39 1.52
C GLU A 252 -10.70 -10.50 0.69
N LEU A 253 -12.02 -10.54 0.69
CA LEU A 253 -12.84 -11.49 -0.06
C LEU A 253 -13.79 -10.74 -0.98
N LEU A 254 -14.09 -11.35 -2.13
CA LEU A 254 -15.01 -10.78 -3.12
C LEU A 254 -16.19 -11.72 -3.30
N LEU A 255 -17.42 -11.20 -3.28
CA LEU A 255 -18.58 -11.92 -3.79
C LEU A 255 -18.43 -12.12 -5.31
N LEU A 256 -17.84 -13.25 -5.70
CA LEU A 256 -17.51 -13.55 -7.10
C LEU A 256 -18.70 -14.16 -7.82
N THR A 257 -19.47 -13.31 -8.50
CA THR A 257 -20.51 -13.77 -9.43
C THR A 257 -19.91 -14.08 -10.81
N PRO A 258 -20.59 -14.89 -11.65
CA PRO A 258 -20.15 -15.13 -13.02
C PRO A 258 -19.94 -13.83 -13.82
N ALA A 259 -20.86 -12.87 -13.69
CA ALA A 259 -20.73 -11.56 -14.33
C ALA A 259 -19.47 -10.79 -13.88
N ARG A 260 -19.13 -10.83 -12.58
CA ARG A 260 -17.90 -10.21 -12.06
C ARG A 260 -16.66 -10.95 -12.56
N SER A 261 -16.69 -12.27 -12.62
CA SER A 261 -15.61 -13.08 -13.20
C SER A 261 -15.30 -12.69 -14.64
N ARG A 262 -16.32 -12.63 -15.51
CA ARG A 262 -16.16 -12.16 -16.90
C ARG A 262 -15.57 -10.76 -16.96
N ARG A 263 -16.07 -9.84 -16.13
CA ARG A 263 -15.56 -8.45 -16.07
C ARG A 263 -14.10 -8.39 -15.67
N ILE A 264 -13.70 -9.13 -14.62
CA ILE A 264 -12.31 -9.19 -14.14
C ILE A 264 -11.39 -9.81 -15.21
N ARG A 265 -11.81 -10.90 -15.87
CA ARG A 265 -11.00 -11.51 -16.94
C ARG A 265 -10.85 -10.60 -18.15
N ARG A 266 -11.88 -9.82 -18.49
CA ARG A 266 -11.86 -8.89 -19.64
C ARG A 266 -11.05 -7.62 -19.38
N ILE A 267 -11.25 -6.97 -18.25
CA ILE A 267 -10.67 -5.65 -17.95
C ILE A 267 -9.35 -5.78 -17.16
N GLY A 268 -9.15 -6.91 -16.48
CA GLY A 268 -8.08 -7.09 -15.52
C GLY A 268 -8.43 -6.48 -14.16
N LEU A 269 -7.91 -7.10 -13.11
CA LEU A 269 -7.86 -6.54 -11.75
C LEU A 269 -6.44 -6.81 -11.22
N PRO A 270 -5.63 -5.77 -10.93
CA PRO A 270 -4.22 -5.97 -10.58
C PRO A 270 -4.02 -6.94 -9.42
N GLY A 271 -3.23 -7.99 -9.67
CA GLY A 271 -2.88 -8.99 -8.67
C GLY A 271 -3.96 -10.00 -8.29
N VAL A 272 -5.09 -10.02 -9.00
CA VAL A 272 -6.15 -11.02 -8.83
C VAL A 272 -6.10 -12.05 -9.95
N THR A 273 -6.14 -13.32 -9.59
CA THR A 273 -6.06 -14.45 -10.53
C THR A 273 -7.39 -15.18 -10.57
N ILE A 274 -8.03 -15.17 -11.74
CA ILE A 274 -9.12 -16.09 -12.09
C ILE A 274 -8.56 -17.04 -13.15
N THR A 275 -8.31 -18.27 -12.75
CA THR A 275 -7.87 -19.37 -13.63
C THR A 275 -8.97 -19.76 -14.60
N ASP A 276 -8.60 -20.42 -15.69
CA ASP A 276 -9.57 -20.91 -16.67
C ASP A 276 -10.52 -21.97 -16.07
N GLY A 277 -10.01 -22.84 -15.19
CA GLY A 277 -10.84 -23.80 -14.46
C GLY A 277 -11.89 -23.12 -13.57
N LEU A 278 -11.50 -22.13 -12.77
CA LEU A 278 -12.45 -21.37 -11.94
C LEU A 278 -13.45 -20.60 -12.82
N ALA A 279 -12.99 -19.99 -13.91
CA ALA A 279 -13.87 -19.30 -14.86
C ALA A 279 -14.91 -20.25 -15.45
N GLN A 280 -14.49 -21.44 -15.91
CA GLN A 280 -15.37 -22.48 -16.43
C GLN A 280 -16.42 -22.88 -15.39
N ARG A 281 -16.00 -23.11 -14.14
CA ARG A 281 -16.92 -23.47 -13.05
C ARG A 281 -18.00 -22.40 -12.83
N LEU A 282 -17.61 -21.13 -12.87
CA LEU A 282 -18.55 -20.02 -12.70
C LEU A 282 -19.52 -19.89 -13.88
N GLU A 283 -19.10 -20.21 -15.11
CA GLU A 283 -20.03 -20.25 -16.26
C GLU A 283 -21.02 -21.42 -16.17
N GLU A 284 -20.60 -22.57 -15.64
CA GLU A 284 -21.52 -23.67 -15.36
C GLU A 284 -22.56 -23.29 -14.30
N GLU A 285 -22.13 -22.58 -13.25
CA GLU A 285 -23.02 -22.02 -12.21
C GLU A 285 -23.99 -20.99 -12.79
N ALA A 286 -23.58 -20.21 -13.79
CA ALA A 286 -24.46 -19.25 -14.45
C ALA A 286 -25.68 -19.87 -15.15
N SER A 287 -25.68 -21.19 -15.35
CA SER A 287 -26.82 -21.93 -15.93
C SER A 287 -27.94 -22.21 -14.91
N SER A 288 -27.74 -21.95 -13.62
CA SER A 288 -28.79 -22.11 -12.62
C SER A 288 -29.87 -21.01 -12.75
N PRO A 289 -31.10 -21.24 -12.26
CA PRO A 289 -32.19 -20.25 -12.35
C PRO A 289 -31.87 -18.88 -11.74
N ASP A 290 -30.99 -18.84 -10.73
CA ASP A 290 -30.53 -17.62 -10.05
C ASP A 290 -29.21 -17.05 -10.62
N GLY A 291 -28.74 -17.58 -11.76
CA GLY A 291 -27.55 -17.11 -12.46
C GLY A 291 -26.23 -17.32 -11.68
N GLY A 292 -26.16 -18.36 -10.85
CA GLY A 292 -25.01 -18.70 -10.02
C GLY A 292 -24.89 -17.88 -8.73
N ARG A 293 -25.95 -17.16 -8.33
CA ARG A 293 -25.93 -16.31 -7.13
C ARG A 293 -25.72 -17.11 -5.85
N ALA A 294 -26.50 -18.16 -5.61
CA ALA A 294 -26.40 -19.01 -4.43
C ALA A 294 -25.01 -19.66 -4.33
N ALA A 295 -24.45 -20.12 -5.46
CA ALA A 295 -23.10 -20.66 -5.49
C ALA A 295 -22.05 -19.62 -5.09
N ALA A 296 -22.19 -18.36 -5.52
CA ALA A 296 -21.30 -17.27 -5.14
C ALA A 296 -21.35 -16.95 -3.63
N PHE A 297 -22.54 -16.94 -3.03
CA PHE A 297 -22.69 -16.74 -1.58
C PHE A 297 -22.16 -17.93 -0.78
N ARG A 298 -22.49 -19.17 -1.19
CA ARG A 298 -21.94 -20.40 -0.58
C ARG A 298 -20.41 -20.43 -0.64
N ARG A 299 -19.82 -20.02 -1.77
CA ARG A 299 -18.35 -19.89 -1.93
C ARG A 299 -17.77 -18.92 -0.90
N LEU A 300 -18.37 -17.74 -0.79
CA LEU A 300 -17.92 -16.69 0.13
C LEU A 300 -18.06 -17.12 1.60
N ALA A 301 -19.16 -17.77 1.96
CA ALA A 301 -19.39 -18.31 3.30
C ALA A 301 -18.39 -19.42 3.66
N LEU A 302 -18.06 -20.32 2.72
CA LEU A 302 -17.02 -21.33 2.90
C LEU A 302 -15.63 -20.69 3.08
N GLN A 303 -15.29 -19.65 2.33
CA GLN A 303 -14.04 -18.91 2.54
C GLN A 303 -13.99 -18.28 3.94
N MET A 304 -15.04 -17.56 4.34
CA MET A 304 -15.10 -16.86 5.63
C MET A 304 -15.00 -17.82 6.82
N THR A 305 -15.72 -18.95 6.77
CA THR A 305 -15.67 -19.96 7.83
C THR A 305 -14.33 -20.68 7.88
N SER A 306 -13.72 -20.99 6.72
CA SER A 306 -12.39 -21.61 6.67
C SER A 306 -11.30 -20.68 7.20
N LEU A 307 -11.40 -19.36 7.01
CA LEU A 307 -10.42 -18.40 7.53
C LEU A 307 -10.33 -18.42 9.07
N ARG A 308 -11.45 -18.68 9.76
CA ARG A 308 -11.45 -18.85 11.23
C ARG A 308 -10.58 -20.04 11.65
N ASP A 309 -10.67 -21.15 10.93
CA ASP A 309 -9.86 -22.35 11.18
C ASP A 309 -8.36 -22.08 10.94
N LEU A 310 -8.07 -21.20 9.99
CA LEU A 310 -6.71 -20.78 9.65
C LEU A 310 -6.14 -19.72 10.62
N GLY A 311 -6.88 -19.33 11.65
CA GLY A 311 -6.43 -18.33 12.63
C GLY A 311 -6.37 -16.90 12.07
N TYR A 312 -7.14 -16.59 11.02
CA TYR A 312 -7.33 -15.21 10.59
C TYR A 312 -8.23 -14.47 11.59
N ALA A 313 -7.90 -13.20 11.83
CA ALA A 313 -8.61 -12.35 12.77
C ALA A 313 -9.91 -11.77 12.19
N GLY A 314 -10.12 -11.86 10.88
CA GLY A 314 -11.35 -11.40 10.25
C GLY A 314 -11.35 -11.47 8.74
N ALA A 315 -12.42 -10.95 8.16
CA ALA A 315 -12.57 -10.75 6.73
C ALA A 315 -13.11 -9.35 6.41
N GLN A 316 -12.59 -8.77 5.35
CA GLN A 316 -13.18 -7.62 4.67
C GLN A 316 -13.82 -8.12 3.38
N VAL A 317 -15.07 -7.74 3.12
CA VAL A 317 -15.84 -8.26 2.00
C VAL A 317 -16.24 -7.15 1.03
N SER A 318 -15.79 -7.27 -0.22
CA SER A 318 -16.17 -6.40 -1.32
C SER A 318 -17.27 -7.04 -2.19
N GLY A 319 -18.00 -6.17 -2.90
CA GLY A 319 -19.09 -6.59 -3.78
C GLY A 319 -20.42 -6.91 -3.08
N LEU A 320 -20.56 -6.52 -1.82
CA LEU A 320 -21.81 -6.52 -1.05
C LEU A 320 -22.21 -5.09 -0.72
N GLU A 321 -23.03 -4.47 -1.58
CA GLU A 321 -23.37 -3.04 -1.47
C GLU A 321 -24.71 -2.78 -0.76
N THR A 322 -25.44 -3.83 -0.39
CA THR A 322 -26.78 -3.72 0.22
C THR A 322 -26.86 -4.50 1.52
N TYR A 323 -27.61 -3.97 2.50
CA TYR A 323 -27.82 -4.63 3.78
C TYR A 323 -28.47 -6.02 3.62
N THR A 324 -29.45 -6.16 2.73
CA THR A 324 -30.07 -7.46 2.41
C THR A 324 -29.04 -8.47 1.88
N GLY A 325 -28.09 -8.03 1.06
CA GLY A 325 -27.00 -8.90 0.59
C GLY A 325 -26.09 -9.35 1.73
N ILE A 326 -25.81 -8.46 2.69
CA ILE A 326 -25.00 -8.80 3.87
C ILE A 326 -25.74 -9.80 4.76
N MET A 327 -27.03 -9.58 5.03
CA MET A 327 -27.86 -10.51 5.81
C MET A 327 -27.87 -11.91 5.18
N HIS A 328 -28.06 -12.00 3.87
CA HIS A 328 -28.02 -13.27 3.16
C HIS A 328 -26.67 -14.00 3.29
N LEU A 329 -25.55 -13.26 3.27
CA LEU A 329 -24.23 -13.85 3.54
C LEU A 329 -24.14 -14.37 4.99
N LEU A 330 -24.65 -13.62 5.97
CA LEU A 330 -24.62 -14.05 7.37
C LEU A 330 -25.43 -15.35 7.58
N ASP A 331 -26.60 -15.45 6.94
CA ASP A 331 -27.44 -16.66 6.97
C ASP A 331 -26.72 -17.87 6.31
N ASP A 332 -26.01 -17.63 5.20
CA ASP A 332 -25.21 -18.65 4.53
C ASP A 332 -24.00 -19.09 5.36
N ILE A 333 -23.38 -18.18 6.12
CA ILE A 333 -22.30 -18.52 7.07
C ILE A 333 -22.84 -19.43 8.17
N GLU A 334 -23.98 -19.10 8.77
CA GLU A 334 -24.63 -19.93 9.79
C GLU A 334 -25.00 -21.31 9.23
N THR A 335 -25.48 -21.35 8.00
CA THR A 335 -25.79 -22.61 7.30
C THR A 335 -24.54 -23.45 7.05
N VAL A 336 -23.45 -22.86 6.56
CA VAL A 336 -22.18 -23.57 6.36
C VAL A 336 -21.62 -24.10 7.69
N ILE A 337 -21.69 -23.33 8.77
CA ILE A 337 -21.23 -23.78 10.10
C ILE A 337 -22.06 -25.00 10.57
N ARG A 338 -23.37 -24.99 10.34
CA ARG A 338 -24.27 -26.08 10.73
C ARG A 338 -24.08 -27.34 9.86
N GLU A 339 -24.02 -27.18 8.54
CA GLU A 339 -23.86 -28.30 7.58
C GLU A 339 -22.45 -28.91 7.62
N TYR A 340 -21.43 -28.07 7.82
CA TYR A 340 -20.03 -28.44 7.78
C TYR A 340 -19.31 -27.99 9.06
N PRO A 341 -19.54 -28.64 10.21
CA PRO A 341 -19.04 -28.17 11.50
C PRO A 341 -17.51 -28.28 11.63
N THR A 342 -16.87 -29.19 10.91
CA THR A 342 -15.41 -29.39 10.96
C THR A 342 -14.68 -28.72 9.80
N SER A 343 -13.42 -28.34 10.01
CA SER A 343 -12.55 -27.79 8.96
C SER A 343 -12.42 -28.74 7.77
N GLU A 344 -12.33 -30.05 8.03
CA GLU A 344 -12.25 -31.08 6.99
C GLU A 344 -13.55 -31.19 6.17
N ALA A 345 -14.71 -31.03 6.80
CA ALA A 345 -15.99 -31.01 6.09
C ALA A 345 -16.10 -29.76 5.19
N ARG A 346 -15.68 -28.58 5.70
CA ARG A 346 -15.64 -27.35 4.90
C ARG A 346 -14.68 -27.45 3.72
N ARG A 347 -13.51 -28.07 3.93
CA ARG A 347 -12.52 -28.32 2.86
C ARG A 347 -13.09 -29.22 1.77
N ARG A 348 -13.81 -30.28 2.13
CA ARG A 348 -14.52 -31.15 1.18
C ARG A 348 -15.62 -30.39 0.43
N ALA A 349 -16.46 -29.65 1.14
CA ALA A 349 -17.50 -28.82 0.53
C ALA A 349 -16.94 -27.77 -0.45
N TRP A 350 -15.77 -27.20 -0.14
CA TRP A 350 -15.05 -26.31 -1.05
C TRP A 350 -14.62 -27.01 -2.35
N LEU A 351 -14.07 -28.23 -2.25
CA LEU A 351 -13.66 -29.03 -3.41
C LEU A 351 -14.87 -29.46 -4.25
N GLU A 352 -15.96 -29.87 -3.60
CA GLU A 352 -17.24 -30.19 -4.25
C GLU A 352 -17.80 -29.00 -5.01
N LEU A 353 -17.77 -27.79 -4.42
CA LEU A 353 -18.20 -26.56 -5.08
C LEU A 353 -17.35 -26.20 -6.32
N LEU A 354 -16.12 -26.71 -6.39
CA LEU A 354 -15.21 -26.55 -7.52
C LEU A 354 -15.31 -27.68 -8.54
N MET A 355 -16.13 -28.70 -8.33
CA MET A 355 -16.29 -29.80 -9.28
C MET A 355 -17.00 -29.31 -10.54
N LEU A 356 -16.38 -29.56 -11.69
CA LEU A 356 -16.93 -29.29 -13.01
C LEU A 356 -17.92 -30.39 -13.40
N LYS A 357 -18.81 -30.10 -14.35
CA LYS A 357 -19.79 -31.08 -14.86
C LYS A 357 -19.17 -32.34 -15.47
N ASP A 358 -17.92 -32.25 -15.91
CA ASP A 358 -17.15 -33.37 -16.47
C ASP A 358 -16.41 -34.22 -15.40
N GLY A 359 -16.63 -33.94 -14.11
CA GLY A 359 -16.06 -34.67 -12.98
C GLY A 359 -14.65 -34.22 -12.57
N ARG A 360 -14.01 -33.30 -13.30
CA ARG A 360 -12.72 -32.72 -12.88
C ARG A 360 -12.93 -31.62 -11.84
N THR A 361 -11.93 -31.36 -10.99
CA THR A 361 -11.96 -30.21 -10.07
C THR A 361 -11.36 -28.99 -10.74
N ALA A 362 -12.07 -27.86 -10.70
CA ALA A 362 -11.59 -26.58 -11.17
C ALA A 362 -10.35 -26.13 -10.38
N GLN A 363 -9.24 -25.89 -11.09
CA GLN A 363 -8.05 -25.32 -10.48
C GLN A 363 -8.30 -23.87 -10.10
N VAL A 364 -7.94 -23.46 -8.88
CA VAL A 364 -7.98 -22.06 -8.39
C VAL A 364 -6.59 -21.38 -8.40
N ALA A 365 -5.59 -22.11 -8.84
CA ALA A 365 -4.21 -21.68 -9.01
C ALA A 365 -3.66 -22.14 -10.37
N PRO A 366 -2.71 -21.40 -10.97
CA PRO A 366 -1.99 -21.86 -12.15
C PRO A 366 -1.26 -23.18 -11.91
N ALA A 367 -1.21 -24.03 -12.94
CA ALA A 367 -0.47 -25.28 -12.91
C ALA A 367 1.03 -25.04 -12.63
N GLY A 368 1.61 -25.82 -11.71
CA GLY A 368 3.01 -25.69 -11.32
C GLY A 368 3.34 -24.41 -10.52
N GLY A 369 2.33 -23.69 -10.04
CA GLY A 369 2.51 -22.54 -9.16
C GLY A 369 3.27 -22.90 -7.88
N VAL A 370 4.18 -22.03 -7.46
CA VAL A 370 4.99 -22.21 -6.24
C VAL A 370 4.10 -22.28 -5.01
N ASP A 371 4.39 -23.24 -4.13
CA ASP A 371 3.85 -23.37 -2.77
C ASP A 371 5.02 -23.58 -1.80
N LEU A 372 5.30 -22.56 -0.97
CA LEU A 372 6.41 -22.57 -0.03
C LEU A 372 6.18 -23.57 1.11
N ARG A 373 4.92 -23.74 1.53
CA ARG A 373 4.54 -24.66 2.61
C ARG A 373 4.76 -26.10 2.17
N ALA A 374 4.36 -26.45 0.95
CA ALA A 374 4.59 -27.78 0.38
C ALA A 374 6.09 -28.13 0.30
N SER A 375 6.94 -27.13 0.06
CA SER A 375 8.40 -27.30 0.06
C SER A 375 9.05 -27.28 1.45
N ALA A 376 8.30 -26.91 2.50
CA ALA A 376 8.77 -26.64 3.86
C ALA A 376 9.95 -25.64 3.96
N ARG A 377 10.13 -24.77 2.96
CA ARG A 377 11.24 -23.80 2.90
C ARG A 377 10.72 -22.37 3.05
N VAL A 378 11.09 -21.74 4.15
CA VAL A 378 10.81 -20.33 4.44
C VAL A 378 11.81 -19.44 3.69
N GLU A 379 13.04 -19.93 3.57
CA GLU A 379 14.09 -19.31 2.79
C GLU A 379 13.97 -19.73 1.32
N PRO A 380 14.25 -18.82 0.37
CA PRO A 380 14.28 -19.15 -1.05
C PRO A 380 15.17 -20.36 -1.34
N ALA A 381 14.76 -21.21 -2.30
CA ALA A 381 15.64 -22.28 -2.78
C ALA A 381 16.98 -21.71 -3.29
N ALA A 382 18.08 -22.46 -3.26
CA ALA A 382 19.35 -21.98 -3.82
C ALA A 382 19.17 -21.50 -5.28
N PRO A 383 19.91 -20.48 -5.75
CA PRO A 383 19.75 -19.95 -7.10
C PRO A 383 19.98 -21.06 -8.15
N ASN A 384 18.95 -21.42 -8.92
CA ASN A 384 19.08 -22.41 -9.99
C ASN A 384 19.18 -21.69 -11.35
N PRO A 385 20.21 -21.95 -12.19
CA PRO A 385 20.29 -21.42 -13.54
C PRO A 385 19.15 -21.98 -14.41
N GLY A 386 18.01 -21.29 -14.48
CA GLY A 386 16.87 -21.68 -15.33
C GLY A 386 15.50 -21.37 -14.72
N ARG A 387 15.38 -21.34 -13.38
CA ARG A 387 14.16 -20.91 -12.66
C ARG A 387 14.54 -20.06 -11.45
N GLY A 388 14.08 -18.80 -11.42
CA GLY A 388 14.20 -17.91 -10.25
C GLY A 388 15.59 -17.29 -9.99
N GLY A 389 16.62 -17.61 -10.78
CA GLY A 389 17.94 -16.94 -10.73
C GLY A 389 18.04 -15.76 -11.70
N PRO A 390 18.95 -14.79 -11.47
CA PRO A 390 19.08 -13.63 -12.34
C PRO A 390 19.69 -14.04 -13.69
N ARG A 391 19.29 -13.33 -14.75
CA ARG A 391 19.77 -13.51 -16.12
C ARG A 391 21.24 -13.12 -16.24
N THR A 392 21.94 -13.61 -17.28
CA THR A 392 23.36 -13.30 -17.52
C THR A 392 23.65 -11.80 -17.53
N GLY A 393 22.81 -11.01 -18.19
CA GLY A 393 22.92 -9.54 -18.21
C GLY A 393 22.72 -8.89 -16.84
N GLU A 394 21.81 -9.41 -16.01
CA GLU A 394 21.58 -8.89 -14.66
C GLU A 394 22.79 -9.13 -13.74
N ARG A 395 23.43 -10.31 -13.85
CA ARG A 395 24.65 -10.65 -13.11
C ARG A 395 25.83 -9.79 -13.52
N ALA A 396 26.03 -9.61 -14.83
CA ALA A 396 27.10 -8.77 -15.36
C ALA A 396 26.92 -7.32 -14.91
N ARG A 397 25.70 -6.78 -15.03
CA ARG A 397 25.35 -5.43 -14.57
C ARG A 397 25.62 -5.27 -13.07
N PHE A 398 25.18 -6.22 -12.24
CA PHE A 398 25.45 -6.17 -10.80
C PHE A 398 26.95 -6.07 -10.52
N ARG A 399 27.76 -6.97 -11.07
CA ARG A 399 29.22 -6.98 -10.84
C ARG A 399 29.91 -5.68 -11.28
N VAL A 400 29.55 -5.17 -12.46
CA VAL A 400 30.14 -3.93 -12.99
C VAL A 400 29.75 -2.73 -12.11
N MET A 401 28.47 -2.61 -11.78
CA MET A 401 27.99 -1.48 -10.99
C MET A 401 28.48 -1.52 -9.54
N ASP A 402 28.55 -2.71 -8.95
CA ASP A 402 29.10 -2.94 -7.62
C ASP A 402 30.57 -2.54 -7.56
N LEU A 403 31.37 -2.94 -8.56
CA LEU A 403 32.77 -2.52 -8.67
C LEU A 403 32.90 -0.99 -8.80
N ILE A 404 32.10 -0.36 -9.66
CA ILE A 404 32.10 1.10 -9.82
C ILE A 404 31.78 1.80 -8.49
N ASP A 405 30.78 1.31 -7.76
CA ASP A 405 30.37 1.87 -6.47
C ASP A 405 31.49 1.79 -5.42
N HIS A 406 32.15 0.62 -5.31
CA HIS A 406 33.28 0.39 -4.40
C HIS A 406 34.51 1.25 -4.75
N LEU A 407 34.78 1.48 -6.05
CA LEU A 407 35.95 2.25 -6.48
C LEU A 407 35.75 3.77 -6.43
N LEU A 408 34.52 4.25 -6.69
CA LEU A 408 34.26 5.68 -6.89
C LEU A 408 33.45 6.34 -5.78
N PHE A 409 32.49 5.64 -5.16
CA PHE A 409 31.47 6.28 -4.32
C PHE A 409 31.55 5.90 -2.85
N GLN A 410 32.07 4.71 -2.52
CA GLN A 410 32.26 4.31 -1.13
C GLN A 410 33.29 5.19 -0.41
N GLU A 411 33.01 5.49 0.86
CA GLU A 411 33.88 6.31 1.69
C GLU A 411 35.28 5.68 1.82
N GLY A 412 36.33 6.48 1.65
CA GLY A 412 37.72 6.01 1.67
C GLY A 412 38.24 5.44 0.34
N SER A 413 37.37 5.17 -0.64
CA SER A 413 37.79 4.72 -1.97
C SER A 413 38.68 5.74 -2.68
N PHE A 414 39.46 5.29 -3.66
CA PHE A 414 40.34 6.18 -4.45
C PHE A 414 39.54 7.26 -5.16
N GLY A 415 38.43 6.90 -5.83
CA GLY A 415 37.60 7.86 -6.54
C GLY A 415 36.90 8.82 -5.58
N ALA A 416 36.44 8.37 -4.41
CA ALA A 416 35.84 9.27 -3.42
C ALA A 416 36.86 10.31 -2.91
N ARG A 417 38.12 9.91 -2.67
CA ARG A 417 39.18 10.83 -2.26
C ARG A 417 39.51 11.88 -3.33
N ALA A 418 39.44 11.51 -4.60
CA ALA A 418 39.69 12.42 -5.72
C ALA A 418 38.50 13.36 -6.01
N LEU A 419 37.27 12.83 -6.02
CA LEU A 419 36.07 13.54 -6.44
C LEU A 419 35.43 14.38 -5.33
N ALA A 420 35.44 13.90 -4.08
CA ALA A 420 34.71 14.53 -2.98
C ALA A 420 35.12 16.00 -2.71
N PRO A 421 36.41 16.41 -2.74
CA PRO A 421 36.78 17.80 -2.47
C PRO A 421 36.16 18.80 -3.45
N ALA A 422 36.05 18.42 -4.72
CA ALA A 422 35.45 19.25 -5.76
C ALA A 422 33.92 19.22 -5.70
N LEU A 423 33.33 18.02 -5.59
CA LEU A 423 31.88 17.85 -5.69
C LEU A 423 31.11 18.28 -4.43
N ARG A 424 31.73 18.25 -3.24
CA ARG A 424 31.10 18.72 -2.00
C ARG A 424 30.68 20.19 -2.02
N ARG A 425 31.43 21.03 -2.74
CA ARG A 425 31.19 22.48 -2.80
C ARG A 425 30.45 22.90 -4.06
N LEU A 426 30.16 21.96 -4.96
CA LEU A 426 29.54 22.26 -6.23
C LEU A 426 28.03 22.36 -6.06
N ASP A 427 27.43 23.46 -6.50
CA ASP A 427 25.99 23.53 -6.65
C ASP A 427 25.55 22.61 -7.81
N ALA A 428 24.71 21.62 -7.51
CA ALA A 428 24.21 20.66 -8.49
C ALA A 428 23.39 21.32 -9.62
N ARG A 429 22.89 22.54 -9.42
CA ARG A 429 22.13 23.33 -10.39
C ARG A 429 22.96 24.38 -11.14
N SER A 430 24.24 24.53 -10.80
CA SER A 430 25.17 25.40 -11.52
C SER A 430 25.49 24.86 -12.93
N GLY A 431 26.13 25.68 -13.77
CA GLY A 431 26.61 25.26 -15.10
C GLY A 431 27.47 23.99 -15.08
N PRO A 432 28.50 23.87 -14.22
CA PRO A 432 29.25 22.63 -14.08
C PRO A 432 28.42 21.45 -13.54
N GLY A 433 27.44 21.72 -12.64
CA GLY A 433 26.49 20.70 -12.18
C GLY A 433 25.63 20.14 -13.33
N ALA A 434 25.18 21.01 -14.24
CA ALA A 434 24.45 20.62 -15.44
C ALA A 434 25.32 19.79 -16.41
N LEU A 435 26.61 20.09 -16.52
CA LEU A 435 27.56 19.28 -17.30
C LEU A 435 27.72 17.88 -16.69
N LEU A 436 27.89 17.79 -15.37
CA LEU A 436 27.97 16.50 -14.68
C LEU A 436 26.68 15.70 -14.81
N LEU A 437 25.51 16.33 -14.80
CA LEU A 437 24.24 15.66 -15.06
C LEU A 437 24.20 15.07 -16.48
N ARG A 438 24.69 15.80 -17.49
CA ARG A 438 24.79 15.26 -18.87
C ARG A 438 25.69 14.04 -18.90
N LEU A 439 26.86 14.10 -18.25
CA LEU A 439 27.78 12.97 -18.15
C LEU A 439 27.13 11.79 -17.42
N GLU A 440 26.44 12.04 -16.31
CA GLU A 440 25.71 11.02 -15.56
C GLU A 440 24.65 10.33 -16.42
N ARG A 441 23.90 11.08 -17.23
CA ARG A 441 22.91 10.51 -18.16
C ARG A 441 23.57 9.60 -19.18
N VAL A 442 24.64 10.07 -19.84
CA VAL A 442 25.39 9.29 -20.83
C VAL A 442 25.89 7.96 -20.25
N ILE A 443 26.28 7.94 -18.98
CA ILE A 443 26.76 6.72 -18.32
C ILE A 443 25.58 5.85 -17.83
N LYS A 444 24.66 6.40 -17.05
CA LYS A 444 23.66 5.61 -16.31
C LYS A 444 22.40 5.29 -17.11
N GLU A 445 22.03 6.09 -18.10
CA GLU A 445 20.86 5.80 -18.95
C GLU A 445 21.02 4.46 -19.71
N PRO A 446 22.12 4.20 -20.46
CA PRO A 446 22.27 2.92 -21.15
C PRO A 446 22.49 1.73 -20.20
N LEU A 447 23.10 1.94 -19.03
CA LEU A 447 23.43 0.86 -18.09
C LEU A 447 22.22 0.41 -17.25
N VAL A 448 21.42 1.37 -16.76
CA VAL A 448 20.37 1.12 -15.76
C VAL A 448 19.04 1.82 -16.03
N GLY A 449 18.91 2.56 -17.15
CA GLY A 449 17.70 3.32 -17.47
C GLY A 449 17.48 4.53 -16.56
N CYS A 450 18.57 5.20 -16.15
CA CYS A 450 18.52 6.35 -15.24
C CYS A 450 17.53 7.43 -15.70
N GLN A 451 16.72 7.91 -14.77
CA GLN A 451 15.72 8.97 -15.01
C GLN A 451 16.13 10.33 -14.41
N SER A 452 17.41 10.51 -14.05
CA SER A 452 17.93 11.79 -13.50
C SER A 452 17.18 12.31 -12.27
N CYS A 453 16.89 11.41 -11.31
CA CYS A 453 16.19 11.77 -10.07
C CYS A 453 17.04 12.61 -9.09
N GLY A 454 18.34 12.79 -9.35
CA GLY A 454 19.28 13.47 -8.45
C GLY A 454 19.50 12.78 -7.10
N PHE A 455 18.88 11.62 -6.87
CA PHE A 455 18.82 10.94 -5.58
C PHE A 455 19.03 9.43 -5.77
N CYS A 456 20.27 9.05 -6.08
CA CYS A 456 20.58 7.72 -6.61
C CYS A 456 20.46 6.61 -5.54
N ARG A 457 19.49 5.71 -5.74
CA ARG A 457 19.19 4.58 -4.83
C ARG A 457 19.79 3.23 -5.26
N LEU A 458 20.58 3.20 -6.34
CA LEU A 458 21.11 1.96 -6.95
C LEU A 458 21.85 1.02 -5.99
N PRO A 459 22.74 1.50 -5.09
CA PRO A 459 23.47 0.60 -4.18
C PRO A 459 22.53 -0.20 -3.26
N HIS A 460 21.34 0.34 -2.98
CA HIS A 460 20.37 -0.30 -2.09
C HIS A 460 19.32 -1.15 -2.83
N THR A 461 19.32 -1.11 -4.16
CA THR A 461 18.35 -1.81 -5.00
C THR A 461 19.03 -2.76 -5.97
N ALA A 462 20.13 -3.37 -5.53
CA ALA A 462 20.92 -4.33 -6.30
C ALA A 462 21.26 -3.82 -7.71
N TYR A 463 21.55 -2.52 -7.81
CA TYR A 463 21.85 -1.80 -9.04
C TYR A 463 20.78 -1.90 -10.14
N VAL A 464 19.51 -2.07 -9.74
CA VAL A 464 18.34 -1.89 -10.60
C VAL A 464 17.70 -0.54 -10.27
N CYS A 465 17.58 0.35 -11.25
CA CYS A 465 17.07 1.71 -11.03
C CYS A 465 15.58 1.71 -10.66
N PRO A 466 15.19 2.17 -9.44
CA PRO A 466 13.78 2.20 -9.02
C PRO A 466 12.90 3.12 -9.86
N GLU A 467 13.48 4.13 -10.50
CA GLU A 467 12.77 5.07 -11.36
C GLU A 467 12.30 4.46 -12.68
N THR A 468 12.79 3.26 -13.03
CA THR A 468 12.28 2.49 -14.17
C THR A 468 10.96 1.76 -13.85
N CYS A 469 10.57 1.72 -12.57
CA CYS A 469 9.19 1.40 -12.19
C CYS A 469 8.28 2.55 -12.62
N PRO A 470 7.19 2.30 -13.38
CA PRO A 470 6.23 3.36 -13.73
C PRO A 470 5.58 4.06 -12.53
N LYS A 471 5.61 3.42 -11.35
CA LYS A 471 5.16 4.01 -10.08
C LYS A 471 6.28 4.67 -9.26
N GLY A 472 7.55 4.55 -9.65
CA GLY A 472 8.71 5.09 -8.94
C GLY A 472 9.02 4.44 -7.58
N LEU A 473 8.57 3.20 -7.36
CA LEU A 473 8.68 2.52 -6.07
C LEU A 473 10.11 2.05 -5.79
N ALA A 474 10.66 2.39 -4.62
CA ALA A 474 11.87 1.75 -4.12
C ALA A 474 11.58 0.60 -3.15
N ASN A 475 10.54 0.74 -2.31
CA ASN A 475 10.10 -0.32 -1.39
C ASN A 475 9.00 -1.19 -2.01
N GLY A 476 9.14 -1.56 -3.28
CA GLY A 476 8.20 -2.44 -3.99
C GLY A 476 8.38 -3.93 -3.64
N PRO A 477 7.69 -4.83 -4.35
CA PRO A 477 6.77 -4.56 -5.46
C PRO A 477 5.42 -3.95 -5.03
N CYS A 478 4.60 -3.51 -5.99
CA CYS A 478 3.16 -3.36 -5.77
C CYS A 478 2.45 -4.73 -5.87
N GLY A 479 1.15 -4.81 -5.59
CA GLY A 479 0.40 -6.07 -5.72
C GLY A 479 0.12 -6.50 -7.16
N GLY A 480 0.28 -5.60 -8.14
CA GLY A 480 -0.27 -5.75 -9.50
C GLY A 480 0.53 -6.63 -10.45
N THR A 481 1.72 -7.12 -10.08
CA THR A 481 2.52 -8.00 -10.95
C THR A 481 1.76 -9.29 -11.26
N LYS A 482 1.88 -9.76 -12.51
CA LYS A 482 1.35 -11.06 -12.94
C LYS A 482 2.34 -11.71 -13.87
N ASP A 483 2.73 -12.94 -13.58
CA ASP A 483 3.65 -13.73 -14.40
C ASP A 483 4.96 -12.98 -14.71
N ASN A 484 5.49 -12.32 -13.67
CA ASN A 484 6.68 -11.46 -13.74
C ASN A 484 6.54 -10.19 -14.62
N VAL A 485 5.35 -9.87 -15.11
CA VAL A 485 5.04 -8.66 -15.88
C VAL A 485 4.46 -7.57 -14.98
N CYS A 486 4.92 -6.33 -15.19
CA CYS A 486 4.40 -5.13 -14.52
C CYS A 486 2.89 -4.97 -14.78
N GLU A 487 2.15 -4.38 -13.85
CA GLU A 487 0.71 -4.11 -14.05
C GLU A 487 0.42 -3.16 -15.22
N PHE A 488 1.44 -2.42 -15.69
CA PHE A 488 1.35 -1.57 -16.88
C PHE A 488 1.41 -2.39 -18.18
N GLY A 489 1.80 -3.67 -18.12
CA GLY A 489 1.82 -4.61 -19.24
C GLY A 489 3.00 -4.45 -20.21
N ASP A 490 3.88 -3.49 -19.98
CA ASP A 490 4.89 -3.03 -20.95
C ASP A 490 6.31 -3.52 -20.66
N ARG A 491 6.55 -4.08 -19.47
CA ARG A 491 7.87 -4.50 -19.02
C ARG A 491 7.80 -5.57 -17.95
N GLU A 492 8.94 -6.24 -17.75
CA GLU A 492 9.17 -7.06 -16.57
C GLU A 492 9.16 -6.22 -15.29
N CYS A 493 8.63 -6.77 -14.20
CA CYS A 493 8.66 -6.10 -12.90
C CYS A 493 10.10 -5.92 -12.40
N ILE A 494 10.52 -4.67 -12.23
CA ILE A 494 11.87 -4.34 -11.77
C ILE A 494 12.17 -4.87 -10.37
N HIS A 495 11.16 -5.00 -9.50
CA HIS A 495 11.33 -5.58 -8.16
C HIS A 495 11.56 -7.09 -8.18
N ASN A 496 11.09 -7.77 -9.20
CA ASN A 496 11.41 -9.18 -9.40
C ASN A 496 12.87 -9.33 -9.87
N GLN A 497 13.38 -8.40 -10.70
CA GLN A 497 14.81 -8.33 -11.01
C GLN A 497 15.64 -8.08 -9.74
N ILE A 498 15.26 -7.07 -8.94
CA ILE A 498 15.91 -6.75 -7.66
C ILE A 498 15.96 -7.98 -6.77
N TYR A 499 14.86 -8.72 -6.65
CA TYR A 499 14.80 -9.95 -5.87
C TYR A 499 15.81 -10.99 -6.36
N ARG A 500 15.81 -11.32 -7.65
CA ARG A 500 16.70 -12.36 -8.19
C ARG A 500 18.17 -12.01 -7.99
N VAL A 501 18.54 -10.74 -8.22
CA VAL A 501 19.91 -10.27 -8.01
C VAL A 501 20.24 -10.27 -6.52
N SER A 502 19.35 -9.75 -5.67
CA SER A 502 19.56 -9.72 -4.20
C SER A 502 19.70 -11.13 -3.62
N LYS A 503 18.90 -12.09 -4.10
CA LYS A 503 18.98 -13.50 -3.74
C LYS A 503 20.35 -14.09 -4.07
N GLN A 504 20.86 -13.84 -5.28
CA GLN A 504 22.19 -14.32 -5.65
C GLN A 504 23.30 -13.63 -4.87
N ALA A 505 23.17 -12.33 -4.60
CA ALA A 505 24.18 -11.52 -3.93
C ALA A 505 24.15 -11.64 -2.39
N GLY A 506 23.23 -12.41 -1.80
CA GLY A 506 23.09 -12.50 -0.34
C GLY A 506 22.49 -11.24 0.32
N LEU A 507 21.77 -10.40 -0.45
CA LEU A 507 21.23 -9.11 -0.03
C LEU A 507 19.72 -9.13 0.28
N LEU A 508 19.09 -10.32 0.37
CA LEU A 508 17.64 -10.44 0.57
C LEU A 508 17.12 -9.76 1.84
N ALA A 509 17.90 -9.79 2.91
CA ALA A 509 17.54 -9.11 4.16
C ALA A 509 17.22 -7.62 3.95
N ASN A 510 17.86 -6.95 2.99
CA ASN A 510 17.61 -5.54 2.70
C ASN A 510 16.18 -5.28 2.18
N LEU A 511 15.58 -6.25 1.48
CA LEU A 511 14.21 -6.14 0.98
C LEU A 511 13.18 -6.14 2.12
N GLU A 512 13.50 -6.77 3.24
CA GLU A 512 12.69 -6.77 4.46
C GLU A 512 13.05 -5.61 5.41
N GLU A 513 14.34 -5.34 5.60
CA GLU A 513 14.81 -4.53 6.74
C GLU A 513 15.15 -3.09 6.40
N VAL A 514 15.52 -2.78 5.16
CA VAL A 514 16.02 -1.44 4.81
C VAL A 514 14.90 -0.61 4.21
N LEU A 515 14.50 0.49 4.83
CA LEU A 515 13.57 1.47 4.28
C LEU A 515 14.32 2.48 3.40
N MET A 516 13.92 2.57 2.13
CA MET A 516 14.43 3.59 1.21
C MET A 516 13.50 4.80 1.18
N PRO A 517 14.01 6.03 1.37
CA PRO A 517 13.18 7.23 1.29
C PRO A 517 12.65 7.48 -0.14
N PRO A 518 11.52 8.19 -0.28
CA PRO A 518 11.06 8.69 -1.58
C PRO A 518 12.06 9.73 -2.12
N VAL A 519 12.05 9.94 -3.44
CA VAL A 519 12.88 10.99 -4.06
C VAL A 519 12.27 12.36 -3.73
N PRO A 520 13.06 13.31 -3.16
CA PRO A 520 12.60 14.68 -2.96
C PRO A 520 12.31 15.36 -4.31
N GLU A 521 11.22 16.11 -4.40
CA GLU A 521 10.86 16.82 -5.64
C GLU A 521 11.96 17.79 -6.10
N ALA A 522 12.60 18.49 -5.15
CA ALA A 522 13.69 19.41 -5.43
C ALA A 522 14.96 18.75 -6.00
N ALA A 523 15.15 17.44 -5.84
CA ALA A 523 16.32 16.72 -6.35
C ALA A 523 16.21 16.41 -7.85
N TRP A 524 15.00 16.41 -8.42
CA TRP A 524 14.80 16.05 -9.82
C TRP A 524 15.56 16.96 -10.78
N GLY A 525 16.16 16.36 -11.81
CA GLY A 525 16.92 17.11 -12.81
C GLY A 525 18.26 17.64 -12.30
N SER A 526 18.79 17.09 -11.20
CA SER A 526 20.14 17.38 -10.70
C SER A 526 21.05 16.15 -10.77
N CYS A 527 22.37 16.37 -10.72
CA CYS A 527 23.35 15.28 -10.75
C CYS A 527 23.43 14.57 -9.39
N SER A 528 23.22 13.25 -9.37
CA SER A 528 23.21 12.48 -8.12
C SER A 528 24.60 12.23 -7.54
N TRP A 529 25.67 12.41 -8.32
CA TRP A 529 27.03 12.32 -7.79
C TRP A 529 27.34 13.49 -6.87
N VAL A 530 26.84 14.68 -7.20
CA VAL A 530 26.99 15.89 -6.39
C VAL A 530 26.29 15.70 -5.04
N THR A 531 25.01 15.32 -5.08
CA THR A 531 24.21 15.10 -3.86
C THR A 531 24.78 13.97 -2.99
N HIS A 532 25.33 12.91 -3.60
CA HIS A 532 26.05 11.85 -2.88
C HIS A 532 27.22 12.40 -2.07
N PHE A 533 28.15 13.12 -2.70
CA PHE A 533 29.35 13.61 -2.00
C PHE A 533 29.05 14.74 -1.00
N GLN A 534 27.95 15.47 -1.18
CA GLN A 534 27.42 16.45 -0.22
C GLN A 534 26.77 15.82 1.01
N GLY A 535 26.50 14.51 0.99
CA GLY A 535 25.76 13.84 2.07
C GLY A 535 24.24 14.10 2.02
N GLU A 536 23.75 14.60 0.89
CA GLU A 536 22.33 14.86 0.60
C GLU A 536 21.66 13.70 -0.16
N GLY A 537 22.42 12.62 -0.44
CA GLY A 537 21.91 11.38 -1.03
C GLY A 537 20.94 10.61 -0.12
N PRO A 538 20.45 9.45 -0.58
CA PRO A 538 19.46 8.67 0.16
C PRO A 538 19.97 8.17 1.51
N LYS A 539 19.36 8.67 2.59
CA LYS A 539 19.57 8.18 3.95
C LYS A 539 18.62 7.01 4.23
N VAL A 540 19.07 5.79 3.90
CA VAL A 540 18.31 4.57 4.18
C VAL A 540 18.22 4.30 5.68
N LYS A 541 17.10 3.73 6.12
CA LYS A 541 16.87 3.39 7.54
C LYS A 541 16.76 1.88 7.70
N ARG A 542 17.50 1.29 8.63
CA ARG A 542 17.25 -0.10 9.02
C ARG A 542 16.08 -0.12 10.00
N LEU A 543 14.99 -0.75 9.61
CA LEU A 543 13.79 -0.89 10.42
C LEU A 543 14.05 -1.86 11.58
N PRO A 544 13.42 -1.67 12.75
CA PRO A 544 13.60 -2.53 13.91
C PRO A 544 13.05 -3.94 13.67
N ALA A 545 13.57 -4.92 14.41
CA ALA A 545 13.07 -6.29 14.39
C ALA A 545 11.63 -6.36 14.94
N PRO A 546 10.81 -7.35 14.52
CA PRO A 546 9.49 -7.57 15.11
C PRO A 546 9.54 -7.64 16.64
N GLY A 547 8.58 -6.98 17.31
CA GLY A 547 8.48 -6.97 18.78
C GLY A 547 9.44 -6.04 19.52
N THR A 548 10.41 -5.41 18.85
CA THR A 548 11.38 -4.49 19.47
C THR A 548 10.97 -3.01 19.43
N GLN A 549 9.79 -2.70 18.89
CA GLN A 549 9.23 -1.35 18.95
C GLN A 549 8.77 -1.04 20.39
N GLY A 550 9.69 -0.56 21.22
CA GLY A 550 9.35 0.11 22.47
C GLY A 550 8.49 1.36 22.21
N LYS A 551 7.74 1.81 23.24
CA LYS A 551 7.03 3.10 23.20
C LYS A 551 7.96 4.18 22.61
N PRO A 552 7.49 5.06 21.71
CA PRO A 552 8.33 6.03 21.04
C PRO A 552 8.95 6.97 22.06
N SER A 553 10.19 6.70 22.47
CA SER A 553 11.01 7.62 23.24
C SER A 553 11.63 8.64 22.28
N ASP A 554 11.24 9.90 22.45
CA ASP A 554 11.94 11.12 22.05
C ASP A 554 12.98 11.00 20.91
N ALA A 555 12.49 10.88 19.67
CA ALA A 555 13.28 11.25 18.49
C ALA A 555 12.79 12.59 17.94
N SER A 556 12.86 13.61 18.80
CA SER A 556 12.74 15.03 18.43
C SER A 556 14.12 15.66 18.37
N GLN A 557 14.92 15.30 17.37
CA GLN A 557 16.07 16.11 16.94
C GLN A 557 16.59 15.62 15.57
N SER A 558 17.01 16.58 14.75
CA SER A 558 17.47 16.50 13.37
C SER A 558 16.42 16.16 12.29
N LEU A 559 15.74 17.22 11.85
CA LEU A 559 15.30 17.38 10.45
C LEU A 559 16.50 17.53 9.53
#